data_AF-B7KMF2-F1
#
_entry.id   AF-B7KMF2-F1
#
_cell.length_a   1.000
_cell.length_b   1.000
_cell.length_c   1.000
_cell.angle_alpha   90.00
_cell.angle_beta   90.00
_cell.angle_gamma   90.00
#
_symmetry.space_group_name_H-M   'P 1'
#
loop_
_entity.id
_entity.type
_entity.pdbx_description
1 polymer ?
#
loop_
_entity_poly.entity_id
_entity_poly.type
_entity_poly.pdbx_seq_one_letter_code
_entity_poly.pdbx_strand_id
1 'polypeptide(L)' 'MGCLAIFLNLLFPGLGTLLFTNKRVEGFIQLFLCIINDLLIIATLGFWLLIGLFIHLGLFAWALASTINFMIERAEKKRH' A
#
# COMPACT_ATOMS: atom_id res chain seq x y z
N MET A 1 2.92 3.73 -16.22
CA MET A 1 3.61 3.33 -14.97
C MET A 1 2.73 3.46 -13.74
N GLY A 2 1.90 4.51 -13.58
CA GLY A 2 1.00 4.64 -12.42
C GLY A 2 -0.04 3.53 -12.24
N CYS A 3 -0.67 3.08 -13.33
CA CYS A 3 -1.66 2.00 -13.27
C CYS A 3 -1.06 0.67 -12.77
N LEU A 4 0.21 0.41 -13.09
CA LEU A 4 0.98 -0.73 -12.60
C LEU A 4 1.28 -0.63 -11.10
N ALA A 5 1.58 0.57 -10.59
CA ALA A 5 1.77 0.80 -9.17
C ALA A 5 0.48 0.58 -8.36
N ILE A 6 -0.66 1.02 -8.90
CA ILE A 6 -1.98 0.79 -8.30
C ILE A 6 -2.31 -0.71 -8.29
N PHE A 7 -2.07 -1.41 -9.41
CA PHE A 7 -2.29 -2.84 -9.51
C PHE A 7 -1.40 -3.65 -8.54
N LEU A 8 -0.13 -3.27 -8.38
CA LEU A 8 0.74 -3.89 -7.38
C LEU A 8 0.28 -3.61 -5.95
N ASN A 9 -0.18 -2.39 -5.66
CA ASN A 9 -0.72 -2.07 -4.33
C ASN A 9 -2.05 -2.79 -4.04
N LEU A 10 -2.81 -3.18 -5.07
CA LEU A 10 -4.02 -4.01 -4.93
C LEU A 10 -3.68 -5.45 -4.50
N LEU A 11 -2.59 -6.00 -5.03
CA LEU A 11 -2.12 -7.34 -4.68
C LEU A 11 -1.35 -7.36 -3.36
N PHE A 12 -0.54 -6.32 -3.12
CA PHE A 12 0.29 -6.18 -1.94
C PHE A 12 0.39 -4.70 -1.55
N PRO A 13 -0.38 -4.26 -0.53
CA PRO A 13 -0.32 -2.90 -0.03
C PRO A 13 1.13 -2.47 0.27
N GLY A 14 1.61 -1.45 -0.43
CA GLY A 14 2.95 -0.88 -0.24
C GLY A 14 3.97 -1.25 -1.32
N LEU A 15 3.81 -2.36 -2.06
CA LEU A 15 4.76 -2.75 -3.12
C LEU A 15 4.78 -1.76 -4.29
N GLY A 16 3.61 -1.29 -4.70
CA GLY A 16 3.46 -0.29 -5.75
C GLY A 16 4.07 1.05 -5.34
N THR A 17 3.84 1.44 -4.07
CA THR A 17 4.43 2.64 -3.48
C THR A 17 5.97 2.52 -3.45
N LEU A 18 6.50 1.38 -3.01
CA LEU A 18 7.94 1.12 -2.89
C LEU A 18 8.68 1.16 -4.24
N LEU A 19 8.12 0.52 -5.26
CA LEU A 19 8.81 0.32 -6.54
C LEU A 19 8.64 1.48 -7.52
N PHE A 20 7.51 2.18 -7.47
CA PHE A 20 7.14 3.16 -8.51
C PHE A 20 7.02 4.60 -8.01
N THR A 21 7.12 4.85 -6.71
CA THR A 21 7.11 6.20 -6.14
C THR A 21 8.45 6.54 -5.46
N ASN A 22 8.72 7.83 -5.26
CA ASN A 22 9.86 8.26 -4.44
C ASN A 22 9.62 8.09 -2.93
N LYS A 23 8.40 7.71 -2.52
CA LYS A 23 8.02 7.51 -1.11
C LYS A 23 8.35 6.10 -0.64
N ARG A 24 9.59 5.67 -0.89
CA ARG A 24 10.04 4.30 -0.58
C ARG A 24 9.90 3.94 0.90
N VAL A 25 10.11 4.90 1.80
CA VAL A 25 9.94 4.68 3.24
C VAL A 25 8.48 4.40 3.60
N GLU A 26 7.53 5.19 3.07
CA GLU A 26 6.10 4.93 3.28
C GLU A 26 5.68 3.57 2.71
N GLY A 27 6.15 3.24 1.50
CA GLY A 27 5.88 1.93 0.88
C GLY A 27 6.44 0.77 1.70
N PHE A 28 7.64 0.91 2.28
CA PHE A 28 8.23 -0.10 3.14
C PHE A 28 7.42 -0.31 4.43
N ILE A 29 6.97 0.77 5.07
CA ILE A 29 6.13 0.70 6.27
C ILE A 29 4.80 0.02 5.96
N GLN A 30 4.16 0.39 4.85
CA GLN A 30 2.89 -0.22 4.40
C GLN A 30 3.03 -1.72 4.20
N LEU A 31 4.11 -2.13 3.53
CA LEU A 31 4.38 -3.53 3.23
C LEU A 31 4.73 -4.33 4.48
N PHE A 32 5.52 -3.76 5.40
CA PHE A 32 5.86 -4.38 6.67
C PHE A 32 4.63 -4.57 7.57
N LEU A 33 3.77 -3.56 7.68
CA LEU A 33 2.52 -3.64 8.43
C LEU A 33 1.55 -4.65 7.79
N CYS A 34 1.51 -4.74 6.47
CA CYS A 34 0.71 -5.74 5.77
C CYS A 34 1.16 -7.16 6.10
N ILE A 35 2.47 -7.42 6.07
CA ILE A 35 3.03 -8.72 6.46
C ILE A 35 2.68 -9.05 7.91
N ILE A 36 2.87 -8.10 8.85
CA ILE A 36 2.54 -8.31 10.26
C ILE A 36 1.05 -8.63 10.43
N ASN A 37 0.18 -7.89 9.74
CA ASN A 37 -1.25 -8.10 9.79
C ASN A 37 -1.65 -9.49 9.28
N ASP A 38 -1.10 -9.91 8.15
CA ASP A 38 -1.40 -11.22 7.58
C ASP A 38 -0.86 -12.36 8.48
N LEU A 39 0.31 -12.16 9.09
CA LEU A 39 0.88 -13.09 10.07
C LEU A 39 -0.01 -13.20 11.31
N LEU A 40 -0.58 -12.08 11.78
CA LEU A 40 -1.49 -12.03 12.91
C LEU A 40 -2.81 -12.75 12.61
N ILE A 41 -3.37 -12.58 11.41
CA ILE A 41 -4.59 -13.28 10.96
C ILE A 41 -4.36 -14.79 10.93
N ILE A 42 -3.23 -15.24 10.34
CA ILE A 42 -2.89 -16.67 10.23
C ILE A 42 -2.62 -17.27 11.61
N ALA A 43 -1.81 -16.60 12.44
CA ALA A 43 -1.45 -17.08 13.78
C ALA A 43 -2.65 -17.21 14.71
N THR A 44 -3.68 -16.40 14.52
CA THR A 44 -4.88 -16.41 15.38
C THR A 44 -6.03 -17.26 14.83
N LEU A 45 -5.78 -18.07 13.79
CA LEU A 45 -6.77 -18.97 13.17
C LEU A 45 -8.09 -18.28 12.81
N GLY A 46 -8.01 -17.01 12.43
CA GLY A 46 -9.18 -16.22 12.03
C GLY A 46 -10.01 -15.61 13.16
N PHE A 47 -9.63 -15.76 14.45
CA PHE A 47 -10.32 -15.03 15.53
C PHE A 47 -10.22 -13.51 15.33
N TRP A 48 -9.08 -13.03 14.84
CA TRP A 48 -8.85 -11.63 14.50
C TRP A 48 -9.08 -11.33 13.01
N LEU A 49 -9.72 -12.22 12.24
CA LEU A 49 -9.89 -12.08 10.79
C LEU A 49 -10.55 -10.74 10.44
N LEU A 50 -11.66 -10.41 11.09
CA LEU A 50 -12.39 -9.16 10.84
C LEU A 50 -11.52 -7.93 11.08
N ILE A 51 -10.81 -7.90 12.21
CA ILE A 51 -9.95 -6.77 12.59
C ILE A 51 -8.76 -6.67 11.65
N GLY A 52 -8.14 -7.80 11.31
CA GLY A 52 -7.06 -7.83 10.35
C GLY A 52 -7.49 -7.43 8.95
N LEU A 53 -8.73 -7.75 8.54
CA LEU A 53 -9.30 -7.31 7.27
C LEU A 53 -9.46 -5.77 7.24
N PHE A 54 -9.95 -5.18 8.34
CA PHE A 54 -10.06 -3.72 8.47
C PHE A 54 -8.69 -3.03 8.40
N ILE A 55 -7.68 -3.58 9.07
CA ILE A 55 -6.31 -3.06 9.02
C ILE A 55 -5.75 -3.18 7.60
N HIS A 56 -5.97 -4.30 6.91
CA HIS A 56 -5.54 -4.52 5.54
C HIS A 56 -6.19 -3.50 4.57
N LEU A 57 -7.49 -3.24 4.72
CA LEU A 57 -8.20 -2.21 3.95
C LEU A 57 -7.65 -0.80 4.23
N GLY A 58 -7.29 -0.48 5.47
CA GLY A 58 -6.67 0.78 5.84
C GLY A 58 -5.28 0.97 5.19
N LEU A 59 -4.44 -0.07 5.25
CA LEU A 59 -3.12 -0.08 4.59
C LEU A 59 -3.26 0.05 3.08
N PHE A 60 -4.25 -0.61 2.49
CA PHE A 60 -4.57 -0.51 1.07
C PHE A 60 -4.96 0.92 0.67
N ALA A 61 -5.90 1.54 1.40
CA ALA A 61 -6.31 2.92 1.15
C ALA A 61 -5.14 3.91 1.27
N TRP A 62 -4.26 3.70 2.25
CA TRP A 62 -3.06 4.52 2.42
C TRP A 62 -2.07 4.35 1.28
N ALA A 63 -1.83 3.12 0.82
CA ALA A 63 -0.95 2.83 -0.32
C ALA A 63 -1.46 3.46 -1.62
N LEU A 64 -2.77 3.39 -1.85
CA LEU A 64 -3.45 4.07 -2.95
C LEU A 64 -3.27 5.59 -2.88
N ALA A 65 -3.57 6.20 -1.73
CA ALA A 65 -3.46 7.65 -1.55
C ALA A 65 -2.03 8.15 -1.78
N SER A 66 -1.03 7.44 -1.26
CA SER A 66 0.39 7.78 -1.46
C SER A 66 0.80 7.70 -2.94
N THR A 67 0.33 6.66 -3.65
CA THR A 67 0.60 6.47 -5.08
C THR A 67 -0.09 7.51 -5.96
N ILE A 68 -1.34 7.86 -5.66
CA ILE A 68 -2.12 8.87 -6.40
C ILE A 68 -1.50 10.26 -6.20
N ASN A 69 -1.15 10.63 -4.96
CA ASN A 69 -0.50 11.91 -4.69
C ASN A 69 0.82 12.06 -5.45
N PHE A 70 1.65 11.01 -5.48
CA PHE A 70 2.88 11.03 -6.26
C PHE A 70 2.63 11.15 -7.77
N MET A 71 1.59 10.50 -8.28
CA MET A 71 1.20 10.60 -9.69
C MET A 71 0.75 12.02 -10.08
N ILE A 72 -0.02 12.68 -9.20
CA ILE A 72 -0.46 14.06 -9.38
C ILE A 72 0.75 15.01 -9.37
N GLU A 73 1.61 14.90 -8.36
CA GLU A 73 2.81 15.72 -8.21
C GLU A 73 3.75 15.57 -9.43
N ARG A 74 3.88 14.36 -9.96
CA ARG A 74 4.67 14.10 -11.17
C ARG A 74 4.02 14.62 -12.45
N ALA A 75 2.68 14.67 -12.51
CA ALA A 75 1.95 15.23 -13.64
C ALA A 75 2.04 16.76 -13.67
N GLU A 76 1.98 17.42 -12.51
CA GLU A 76 2.18 18.87 -12.38
C GLU A 76 3.60 19.28 -12.77
N LYS A 77 4.61 18.54 -12.30
CA LYS A 77 6.02 18.77 -12.69
C LYS A 77 6.33 18.60 -14.18
N LYS A 78 5.46 17.95 -14.94
CA LYS A 78 5.60 17.81 -16.41
C LYS A 78 4.90 18.93 -17.20
N ARG A 79 4.02 19.71 -16.54
CA ARG A 79 3.29 20.82 -17.17
C ARG A 79 4.02 22.16 -17.07
N HIS A 80 4.98 22.27 -16.15
CA HIS A 80 5.94 23.37 -16.06
C HIS A 80 7.26 22.98 -16.73
#